data_AF-A0A6B2C3V6-F1
#
_entry.id   AF-A0A6B2C3V6-F1
#
_cell.length_a   1.000
_cell.length_b   1.000
_cell.length_c   1.000
_cell.angle_alpha   90.00
_cell.angle_beta   90.00
_cell.angle_gamma   90.00
#
_symmetry.space_group_name_H-M   'P 1'
#
loop_
_entity.id
_entity.type
_entity.pdbx_description
1 polymer ?
#
loop_
_entity_poly.entity_id
_entity_poly.type
_entity_poly.pdbx_seq_one_letter_code
_entity_poly.pdbx_strand_id
1 'polypeptide(L)'
;RHTSATRDAKLGFTEAQLCLKYGWKIGSRVPAVYLHLSAKDLREVVRNIYGGKPLEPPKPQTIECPKCHALNHPSQNYCSNCGAPLNLQEIAQKSVSIEELKYRIDKLTEIISKLLNEKQRS
;
A
#
# COMPACT_ATOMS: atom_id res chain seq x y z
N ARG A 1 12.09 13.05 41.19
CA ARG A 1 11.88 14.47 40.80
C ARG A 1 12.35 14.77 39.37
N HIS A 2 13.61 14.51 39.02
CA HIS A 2 14.19 14.79 37.69
C HIS A 2 13.51 14.04 36.52
N THR A 3 13.20 12.76 36.69
CA THR A 3 12.50 11.94 35.67
C THR A 3 11.11 12.49 35.34
N SER A 4 10.35 12.89 36.36
CA SER A 4 9.03 13.48 36.17
C SER A 4 9.10 14.83 35.46
N ALA A 5 10.07 15.69 35.81
CA ALA A 5 10.27 16.98 35.13
C ALA A 5 10.64 16.81 33.66
N THR A 6 11.45 15.78 33.34
CA THR A 6 11.79 15.41 31.97
C THR A 6 10.57 14.96 31.18
N ARG A 7 9.71 14.14 31.78
CA ARG A 7 8.46 13.68 31.17
C ARG A 7 7.51 14.85 30.93
N ASP A 8 7.31 15.72 31.92
CA ASP A 8 6.41 16.86 31.81
C ASP A 8 6.88 17.86 30.75
N ALA A 9 8.19 18.09 30.63
CA ALA A 9 8.74 18.90 29.55
C ALA A 9 8.41 18.29 28.17
N LYS A 10 8.60 16.98 27.99
CA LYS A 10 8.19 16.26 26.76
C LYS A 10 6.69 16.31 26.48
N LEU A 11 5.86 16.48 27.50
CA LEU A 11 4.40 16.66 27.34
C LEU A 11 4.02 18.10 26.96
N GLY A 12 4.98 19.02 26.84
CA GLY A 12 4.75 20.40 26.42
C GLY A 12 4.53 21.40 27.56
N PHE A 13 4.93 21.08 28.79
CA PHE A 13 4.84 22.03 29.90
C PHE A 13 5.74 23.25 29.67
N THR A 14 5.21 24.45 29.92
CA THR A 14 5.99 25.70 29.86
C THR A 14 6.89 25.86 31.08
N GLU A 15 7.90 26.75 30.98
CA GLU A 15 8.82 27.06 32.08
C GLU A 15 8.07 27.43 33.37
N ALA A 16 7.06 28.29 33.27
CA ALA A 16 6.26 28.73 34.41
C ALA A 16 5.49 27.57 35.05
N GLN A 17 4.92 26.67 34.25
CA GLN A 17 4.19 25.49 34.74
C GLN A 17 5.13 24.51 35.46
N LEU A 18 6.34 24.29 34.93
CA LEU A 18 7.36 23.49 35.60
C LEU A 18 7.81 24.13 36.91
N CYS A 19 7.98 25.45 36.94
CA CYS A 19 8.33 26.18 38.15
C CYS A 19 7.27 26.03 39.24
N LEU A 20 6.00 26.21 38.91
CA LEU A 20 4.89 26.04 39.84
C LEU A 20 4.78 24.59 40.34
N LYS A 21 4.87 23.61 39.44
CA LYS A 21 4.72 22.18 39.79
C LYS A 21 5.85 21.66 40.66
N TYR A 22 7.08 22.12 40.44
CA TYR A 22 8.26 21.62 41.14
C TYR A 22 8.79 22.57 42.22
N GLY A 23 8.13 23.70 42.46
CA GLY A 23 8.54 24.70 43.45
C GLY A 23 9.83 25.42 43.08
N TRP A 24 10.11 25.58 41.79
CA TRP A 24 11.24 26.40 41.34
C TRP A 24 10.82 27.86 41.20
N LYS A 25 11.78 28.77 41.40
CA LYS A 25 11.56 30.19 41.14
C LYS A 25 11.33 30.41 39.64
N ILE A 26 10.29 31.15 39.29
CA ILE A 26 10.03 31.59 37.91
C ILE A 26 11.23 32.41 37.42
N GLY A 27 11.76 32.08 36.23
CA GLY A 27 12.99 32.66 35.68
C GLY A 27 14.29 32.00 36.18
N SER A 28 14.19 30.90 36.92
CA SER A 28 15.35 30.07 37.26
C SER A 28 15.93 29.38 36.02
N ARG A 29 17.22 29.06 36.03
CA ARG A 29 17.85 28.26 34.96
C ARG A 29 17.52 26.76 35.03
N VAL A 30 16.94 26.29 36.13
CA VAL A 30 16.66 24.86 36.38
C VAL A 30 15.69 24.24 35.36
N PRO A 31 14.57 24.88 34.96
CA PRO A 31 13.65 24.31 33.96
C PRO A 31 14.27 24.18 32.56
N ALA A 32 15.25 25.01 32.20
CA ALA A 32 15.91 24.98 30.89
C ALA A 32 16.60 23.64 30.60
N VAL A 33 17.04 22.95 31.65
CA VAL A 33 17.62 21.59 31.59
C VAL A 33 16.60 20.55 31.10
N TYR A 34 15.29 20.81 31.15
CA TYR A 34 14.27 19.88 30.65
C TYR A 34 13.59 20.39 29.38
N LEU A 35 13.43 21.71 29.26
CA LEU A 35 12.74 22.34 28.13
C LEU A 35 13.48 22.14 26.79
N HIS A 36 14.80 21.98 26.80
CA HIS A 36 15.53 21.66 25.56
C HIS A 36 15.14 20.29 24.97
N LEU A 37 14.65 19.35 25.79
CA LEU A 37 14.24 18.03 25.33
C LEU A 37 12.90 18.03 24.60
N SER A 38 12.07 19.07 24.81
CA SER A 38 10.81 19.27 24.08
C SER A 38 10.97 20.12 22.81
N ALA A 39 12.16 20.67 22.55
CA ALA A 39 12.47 21.39 21.31
C ALA A 39 12.39 20.49 20.05
N LYS A 40 12.46 19.16 20.23
CA LYS A 40 12.24 18.21 19.14
C LYS A 40 10.81 18.32 18.58
N ASP A 41 9.84 18.57 19.46
CA ASP A 41 8.42 18.64 19.12
C ASP A 41 8.05 20.02 18.54
N LEU A 42 8.76 21.09 18.92
CA LEU A 42 8.58 22.40 18.29
C LEU A 42 8.84 22.36 16.78
N ARG A 43 9.84 21.59 16.32
CA ARG A 43 10.11 21.43 14.89
C ARG A 43 8.97 20.75 14.15
N GLU A 44 8.29 19.81 14.78
CA GLU A 44 7.12 19.13 14.23
C GLU A 44 5.90 20.05 14.24
N VAL A 45 5.67 20.78 15.33
CA VAL A 45 4.60 21.78 15.45
C VAL A 45 4.78 22.91 14.42
N VAL A 46 5.98 23.47 14.29
CA VAL A 46 6.30 24.50 13.28
C VAL A 46 6.11 23.96 11.87
N ARG A 47 6.54 22.71 11.61
CA ARG A 47 6.29 22.02 10.34
C ARG A 47 4.79 21.82 10.08
N ASN A 48 4.00 21.51 11.10
CA ASN A 48 2.56 21.29 10.93
C ASN A 48 1.79 22.61 10.72
N ILE A 49 2.20 23.69 11.40
CA ILE A 49 1.55 25.01 11.28
C ILE A 49 1.95 25.69 9.97
N TYR A 50 3.23 25.63 9.57
CA TYR A 50 3.77 26.41 8.45
C TYR A 50 4.28 25.57 7.27
N GLY A 51 4.61 24.29 7.49
CA GLY A 51 5.23 23.41 6.49
C GLY A 51 4.25 22.59 5.64
N GLY A 52 2.94 22.74 5.85
CA GLY A 52 1.91 21.92 5.19
C GLY A 52 1.88 20.49 5.75
N LYS A 53 0.72 19.83 5.65
CA LYS A 53 0.61 18.42 6.07
C LYS A 53 1.65 17.60 5.29
N PRO A 54 2.44 16.73 5.93
CA PRO A 54 3.21 15.75 5.17
C PRO A 54 2.22 15.01 4.27
N LEU A 55 2.47 15.03 2.96
CA LEU A 55 1.74 14.16 2.05
C LEU A 55 1.94 12.75 2.59
N GLU A 56 0.85 12.08 2.97
CA GLU A 56 0.92 10.67 3.31
C GLU A 56 1.71 9.98 2.19
N PRO A 57 2.75 9.17 2.51
CA PRO A 57 3.43 8.44 1.46
C PRO A 57 2.35 7.69 0.67
N PRO A 58 2.37 7.76 -0.68
CA PRO A 58 1.32 7.16 -1.49
C PRO A 58 1.15 5.71 -1.04
N LYS A 59 -0.05 5.37 -0.56
CA LYS A 59 -0.34 3.99 -0.15
C LYS A 59 0.03 3.09 -1.33
N PRO A 60 0.84 2.04 -1.13
CA PRO A 60 1.16 1.13 -2.21
C PRO A 60 -0.16 0.58 -2.74
N GLN A 61 -0.48 0.90 -3.99
CA GLN A 61 -1.64 0.35 -4.65
C GLN A 61 -1.38 -1.14 -4.82
N THR A 62 -2.33 -1.98 -4.41
CA THR A 62 -2.23 -3.44 -4.53
C THR A 62 -3.48 -3.95 -5.22
N ILE A 63 -3.33 -4.97 -6.05
CA ILE A 63 -4.44 -5.69 -6.67
C ILE A 63 -4.59 -7.06 -6.01
N GLU A 64 -5.83 -7.48 -5.78
CA GLU A 64 -6.13 -8.77 -5.18
C GLU A 64 -6.33 -9.84 -6.26
N CYS A 65 -5.74 -11.02 -6.06
CA CYS A 65 -5.93 -12.13 -6.98
C CYS A 65 -7.37 -12.68 -6.89
N PRO A 66 -8.11 -12.79 -8.01
CA PRO A 66 -9.49 -13.28 -8.00
C PRO A 66 -9.61 -14.79 -7.68
N LYS A 67 -8.50 -15.53 -7.74
CA LYS A 67 -8.48 -16.98 -7.51
C LYS A 67 -8.03 -17.36 -6.08
N CYS A 68 -6.99 -16.71 -5.57
CA CYS A 68 -6.35 -17.09 -4.30
C CYS A 68 -6.25 -15.95 -3.28
N HIS A 69 -6.80 -14.78 -3.59
CA HIS A 69 -6.87 -13.61 -2.71
C HIS A 69 -5.50 -13.03 -2.27
N ALA A 70 -4.40 -13.47 -2.88
CA ALA A 70 -3.08 -12.90 -2.63
C ALA A 70 -3.01 -11.46 -3.16
N LEU A 71 -2.40 -10.57 -2.38
CA LEU A 71 -2.07 -9.20 -2.79
C LEU A 71 -0.88 -9.24 -3.76
N ASN A 72 -1.05 -8.58 -4.91
CA ASN A 72 -0.04 -8.48 -5.96
C ASN A 72 0.19 -7.00 -6.32
N HIS A 73 1.33 -6.72 -6.93
CA HIS A 73 1.65 -5.39 -7.42
C HIS A 73 0.81 -5.08 -8.68
N PRO A 74 0.31 -3.85 -8.88
CA PRO A 74 -0.57 -3.50 -10.00
C PRO A 74 0.05 -3.72 -11.38
N SER A 75 1.38 -3.71 -11.48
CA SER A 75 2.09 -3.98 -12.73
C SER A 75 2.23 -5.46 -13.08
N GLN A 76 1.75 -6.38 -12.23
CA GLN A 76 1.84 -7.82 -12.48
C GLN A 76 0.64 -8.29 -13.30
N ASN A 77 0.92 -9.05 -14.37
CA ASN A 77 -0.13 -9.67 -15.18
C ASN A 77 -0.63 -10.99 -14.59
N TYR A 78 0.22 -11.68 -13.82
CA TYR A 78 -0.05 -12.98 -13.21
C TYR A 78 0.22 -12.95 -11.72
N CYS A 79 -0.56 -13.74 -10.98
CA CYS A 79 -0.43 -13.88 -9.54
C CYS A 79 0.88 -14.56 -9.16
N SER A 80 1.65 -13.94 -8.27
CA SER A 80 2.91 -14.48 -7.74
C SER A 80 2.73 -15.77 -6.94
N ASN A 81 1.52 -15.99 -6.39
CA ASN A 81 1.23 -17.14 -5.52
C ASN A 81 0.68 -18.35 -6.29
N CYS A 82 -0.26 -18.13 -7.21
CA CYS A 82 -0.99 -19.23 -7.86
C CYS A 82 -0.90 -19.24 -9.39
N GLY A 83 -0.21 -18.28 -10.00
CA GLY A 83 -0.04 -18.16 -11.45
C GLY A 83 -1.29 -17.73 -12.22
N ALA A 84 -2.42 -17.46 -11.54
CA ALA A 84 -3.63 -17.03 -12.22
C ALA A 84 -3.46 -15.61 -12.81
N PRO A 85 -3.99 -15.34 -14.01
CA PRO A 85 -4.05 -13.98 -14.57
C PRO A 85 -4.81 -13.04 -13.63
N LEU A 86 -4.29 -11.82 -13.46
CA LEU A 86 -4.88 -10.79 -12.58
C LEU A 86 -5.84 -9.86 -13.33
N ASN A 87 -5.71 -9.77 -14.66
CA ASN A 87 -6.58 -8.96 -15.50
C ASN A 87 -7.79 -9.78 -15.98
N LEU A 88 -8.97 -9.54 -15.41
CA LEU A 88 -10.23 -10.21 -15.77
C LEU A 88 -10.63 -9.99 -17.25
N GLN A 89 -10.29 -8.85 -17.85
CA GLN A 89 -10.60 -8.59 -19.26
C GLN A 89 -9.77 -9.46 -20.20
N GLU A 90 -8.48 -9.65 -19.90
CA GLU A 90 -7.63 -10.56 -20.68
C GLU A 90 -8.09 -12.01 -20.56
N ILE A 91 -8.61 -12.41 -19.40
CA ILE A 91 -9.18 -13.75 -19.21
C ILE A 91 -10.40 -13.94 -20.11
N ALA A 92 -11.34 -12.99 -20.08
CA ALA A 92 -12.57 -13.06 -20.87
C ALA A 92 -12.32 -13.03 -22.38
N GLN A 93 -11.37 -12.22 -22.85
CA GLN A 93 -11.00 -12.17 -24.28
C GLN A 93 -10.35 -13.48 -24.74
N LYS A 94 -9.49 -14.07 -23.90
CA LYS A 94 -8.85 -15.36 -24.20
C LYS A 94 -9.85 -16.51 -24.23
N SER A 95 -10.84 -16.55 -23.33
CA SER A 95 -11.87 -17.60 -23.38
C SER A 95 -12.68 -17.53 -24.67
N VAL A 96 -13.18 -16.36 -25.07
CA VAL A 96 -13.92 -16.23 -26.35
C VAL A 96 -13.09 -16.70 -27.55
N SER A 97 -11.80 -16.34 -27.56
CA SER A 97 -10.87 -16.76 -28.63
C SER A 97 -10.64 -18.27 -28.65
N ILE A 98 -10.62 -18.93 -27.50
CA ILE A 98 -10.44 -20.39 -27.38
C ILE A 98 -11.66 -21.12 -27.94
N GLU A 99 -12.87 -20.68 -27.62
CA GLU A 99 -14.11 -21.27 -28.14
C GLU A 99 -14.23 -21.14 -29.67
N GLU A 100 -13.88 -19.97 -30.22
CA GLU A 100 -13.82 -19.72 -31.67
C GLU A 100 -12.83 -20.67 -32.37
N LEU A 101 -11.64 -20.86 -31.78
CA LEU A 101 -10.62 -21.76 -32.32
C LEU A 101 -11.07 -23.22 -32.31
N LYS A 102 -11.72 -23.68 -31.23
CA LYS A 102 -12.29 -25.04 -31.16
C LYS A 102 -13.30 -25.27 -32.27
N TYR A 103 -14.23 -24.34 -32.48
CA TYR A 103 -15.22 -24.44 -33.55
C TYR A 103 -14.57 -24.56 -34.95
N ARG A 104 -13.53 -23.77 -35.20
CA ARG A 104 -12.78 -23.84 -36.48
C ARG A 104 -12.07 -25.18 -36.65
N ILE A 105 -11.47 -25.72 -35.59
CA ILE A 105 -10.83 -27.04 -35.62
C ILE A 105 -11.87 -28.12 -35.93
N ASP A 106 -13.03 -28.11 -35.27
CA ASP A 106 -14.08 -29.11 -35.50
C ASP A 106 -14.60 -29.07 -36.94
N LYS A 107 -14.86 -27.87 -37.47
CA LYS A 107 -15.23 -27.63 -38.88
C LYS A 107 -14.19 -28.19 -39.85
N LEU A 108 -12.91 -27.89 -39.61
CA LEU A 108 -11.81 -28.37 -40.47
C LEU A 108 -11.73 -29.90 -40.42
N THR A 109 -11.90 -30.49 -39.24
CA THR A 109 -11.87 -31.95 -39.04
C THR A 109 -13.01 -32.62 -39.82
N GLU A 110 -14.20 -32.04 -39.79
CA GLU A 110 -15.35 -32.52 -40.57
C GLU A 110 -15.07 -32.46 -42.09
N ILE A 111 -14.53 -31.35 -42.58
CA ILE A 111 -14.18 -31.19 -44.01
C ILE A 111 -13.10 -32.20 -44.42
N ILE A 112 -12.05 -32.35 -43.64
CA ILE A 112 -10.97 -33.32 -43.90
C ILE A 112 -11.54 -34.73 -43.97
N SER A 113 -12.43 -35.11 -43.04
CA SER A 113 -13.04 -36.44 -43.03
C SER A 113 -13.90 -36.71 -44.28
N LYS A 114 -14.62 -35.70 -44.80
CA LYS A 114 -15.37 -35.79 -46.06
C LYS A 114 -14.45 -36.01 -47.26
N LEU A 115 -13.37 -35.21 -47.36
CA LEU A 115 -12.39 -35.33 -48.45
C LEU A 115 -11.65 -36.68 -48.43
N LEU A 116 -11.33 -37.21 -47.24
CA LEU A 116 -10.72 -38.53 -47.11
C LEU A 116 -11.68 -39.64 -47.56
N ASN A 117 -12.97 -39.54 -47.23
CA ASN A 117 -13.99 -40.51 -47.65
C ASN A 117 -14.24 -40.46 -49.17
N GLU A 118 -14.19 -39.27 -49.78
CA GLU A 118 -14.30 -39.11 -51.24
C GLU A 118 -13.07 -39.69 -51.97
N LYS A 119 -11.87 -39.48 -51.42
CA LYS A 119 -10.61 -40.03 -51.97
C LYS A 119 -10.54 -41.56 -51.86
N GLN A 120 -11.12 -42.17 -50.83
CA GLN A 120 -11.19 -43.63 -50.71
C GLN A 120 -12.21 -44.28 -51.65
N ARG A 121 -13.11 -43.50 -52.25
CA ARG A 121 -14.13 -43.97 -53.21
C ARG A 121 -13.73 -43.80 -54.67
N SER A 122 -12.62 -43.11 -54.94
CA SER A 122 -11.98 -42.98 -56.26
C SER A 122 -10.79 -43.92 -56.39
#